data_AF-A0A7Y3J154-F1
#
_entry.id   AF-A0A7Y3J154-F1
#
_cell.length_a   1.000
_cell.length_b   1.000
_cell.length_c   1.000
_cell.angle_alpha   90.00
_cell.angle_beta   90.00
_cell.angle_gamma   90.00
#
_symmetry.space_group_name_H-M   'P 1'
#
loop_
_entity.id
_entity.type
_entity.pdbx_description
1 polymer ?
#
loop_
_entity_poly.entity_id
_entity_poly.type
_entity_poly.pdbx_seq_one_letter_code
_entity_poly.pdbx_strand_id
1 'polypeptide(L)'
;MNRFLWSLLITFLVLTSAVWSQPSVVPLPRGPLTPLQITTWALTVSGEDPQEIPQSEVVLDTWYRTLEAKLSGLSGAALGDALLKTLHQEFLHRYSTEQTRLDVLLKTGDYNCVSSALVYLILGRRLGLTVEAVEVPSHAFCRVEVGSWVDVETTTAQGWDPGTKKAFHDEFGHVTGYSYVPPGDYTQRRNLDARGLLGLVLQNRCSLLQKQGQFQQAIPLALDRWEFDRSEASRTMLETVYKDAVAVLNNQKNFQQGLVLVKTLFSLTGLTPTVQNLAYALVANQVQLWSAQQEYQTAQQLIQAWAQQKILRQTEASSLLKTLTENELVKVLPQLTPEQAQAKLDQAANQGYVTDNQKNQFLAWIYSSATEKILKEKGYPAGVAYLKQLPPEVQQLPELQELYHQLTQAWAATIHNQFAHLWNAGQHEQAKKVLQEGLNDLPTSQLLQHDQRQLPEE
;
A
#
# COMPACT_ATOMS: atom_id res chain seq x y z
N MET A 1 -20.78 -5.26 24.37
CA MET A 1 -21.50 -5.21 23.07
C MET A 1 -20.55 -5.37 21.87
N ASN A 2 -19.45 -6.17 21.96
CA ASN A 2 -18.25 -5.87 21.17
C ASN A 2 -17.53 -7.06 20.48
N ARG A 3 -18.18 -8.22 20.30
CA ARG A 3 -17.62 -9.33 19.49
C ARG A 3 -18.51 -9.72 18.31
N PHE A 4 -19.83 -9.64 18.50
CA PHE A 4 -20.82 -10.02 17.48
C PHE A 4 -20.86 -9.05 16.28
N LEU A 5 -20.70 -7.74 16.53
CA LEU A 5 -20.60 -6.72 15.49
C LEU A 5 -19.31 -6.86 14.66
N TRP A 6 -18.19 -7.27 15.28
CA TRP A 6 -16.94 -7.57 14.58
C TRP A 6 -17.08 -8.80 13.66
N SER A 7 -17.80 -9.84 14.10
CA SER A 7 -18.09 -11.01 13.26
C SER A 7 -18.92 -10.61 12.04
N LEU A 8 -19.95 -9.78 12.23
CA LEU A 8 -20.83 -9.30 11.16
C LEU A 8 -20.13 -8.36 10.17
N LEU A 9 -19.27 -7.44 10.63
CA LEU A 9 -18.49 -6.56 9.75
C LEU A 9 -17.47 -7.33 8.92
N ILE A 10 -16.78 -8.32 9.52
CA ILE A 10 -15.87 -9.22 8.79
C ILE A 10 -16.65 -10.04 7.75
N THR A 11 -17.83 -10.55 8.09
CA THR A 11 -18.64 -11.37 7.17
C THR A 11 -19.22 -10.53 6.02
N PHE A 12 -19.61 -9.27 6.26
CA PHE A 12 -20.13 -8.36 5.22
C PHE A 12 -19.02 -7.83 4.30
N LEU A 13 -17.82 -7.54 4.82
CA LEU A 13 -16.64 -7.22 4.02
C LEU A 13 -16.18 -8.41 3.16
N VAL A 14 -16.25 -9.64 3.69
CA VAL A 14 -15.93 -10.86 2.94
C VAL A 14 -16.84 -11.02 1.71
N LEU A 15 -18.13 -10.69 1.83
CA LEU A 15 -19.09 -10.80 0.71
C LEU A 15 -18.84 -9.75 -0.41
N THR A 16 -18.36 -8.55 -0.10
CA THR A 16 -17.95 -7.56 -1.12
C THR A 16 -16.53 -7.79 -1.68
N SER A 17 -15.66 -8.46 -0.91
CA SER A 17 -14.30 -8.82 -1.35
C SER A 17 -14.24 -9.98 -2.34
N ALA A 18 -15.29 -10.81 -2.37
CA ALA A 18 -15.41 -11.92 -3.31
C ALA A 18 -15.45 -11.47 -4.78
N VAL A 19 -15.72 -10.18 -5.03
CA VAL A 19 -15.81 -9.61 -6.38
C VAL A 19 -14.44 -9.27 -6.98
N TRP A 20 -13.39 -9.15 -6.15
CA TRP A 20 -12.07 -8.67 -6.59
C TRP A 20 -11.01 -9.77 -6.71
N SER A 21 -11.29 -10.98 -6.23
CA SER A 21 -10.26 -12.00 -5.93
C SER A 21 -10.45 -13.34 -6.63
N GLN A 22 -11.39 -13.44 -7.58
CA GLN A 22 -11.56 -14.66 -8.35
C GLN A 22 -10.88 -14.52 -9.72
N PRO A 23 -10.11 -15.54 -10.16
CA PRO A 23 -9.61 -15.59 -11.54
C PRO A 23 -10.78 -15.48 -12.52
N SER A 24 -10.57 -14.79 -13.63
CA SER A 24 -11.63 -14.60 -14.63
C SER A 24 -11.85 -15.83 -15.51
N VAL A 25 -10.90 -16.76 -15.54
CA VAL A 25 -10.99 -17.95 -16.41
C VAL A 25 -10.62 -19.25 -15.66
N VAL A 26 -11.23 -20.36 -16.08
CA VAL A 26 -10.93 -21.74 -15.69
C VAL A 26 -9.40 -22.01 -15.81
N PRO A 27 -8.80 -22.89 -15.01
CA PRO A 27 -7.38 -23.23 -15.17
C PRO A 27 -7.08 -23.81 -16.57
N LEU A 28 -6.00 -23.35 -17.20
CA LEU A 28 -5.48 -23.94 -18.43
C LEU A 28 -5.16 -25.43 -18.23
N PRO A 29 -5.36 -26.28 -19.27
CA PRO A 29 -4.90 -27.67 -19.23
C PRO A 29 -3.42 -27.77 -18.87
N ARG A 30 -3.03 -28.81 -18.11
CA ARG A 30 -1.61 -29.14 -17.87
C ARG A 30 -0.99 -29.79 -19.12
N GLY A 31 0.28 -29.50 -19.40
CA GLY A 31 0.99 -30.01 -20.60
C GLY A 31 0.88 -29.13 -21.86
N PRO A 32 1.55 -29.48 -22.96
CA PRO A 32 1.52 -28.66 -24.19
C PRO A 32 0.09 -28.49 -24.73
N LEU A 33 -0.25 -27.27 -25.15
CA LEU A 33 -1.55 -26.98 -25.77
C LEU A 33 -1.54 -27.33 -27.26
N THR A 34 -2.58 -28.04 -27.70
CA THR A 34 -2.83 -28.27 -29.13
C THR A 34 -3.27 -26.98 -29.83
N PRO A 35 -3.11 -26.83 -31.16
CA PRO A 35 -3.53 -25.62 -31.86
C PRO A 35 -5.01 -25.26 -31.67
N LEU A 36 -5.90 -26.27 -31.58
CA LEU A 36 -7.32 -26.05 -31.29
C LEU A 36 -7.53 -25.49 -29.88
N GLN A 37 -6.87 -26.08 -28.87
CA GLN A 37 -6.91 -25.54 -27.51
C GLN A 37 -6.37 -24.10 -27.46
N ILE A 38 -5.26 -23.81 -28.15
CA ILE A 38 -4.69 -22.45 -28.20
C ILE A 38 -5.72 -21.48 -28.80
N THR A 39 -6.46 -21.90 -29.84
CA THR A 39 -7.53 -21.09 -30.45
C THR A 39 -8.63 -20.77 -29.46
N THR A 40 -9.23 -21.78 -28.83
CA THR A 40 -10.32 -21.58 -27.86
C THR A 40 -9.87 -20.67 -26.71
N TRP A 41 -8.66 -20.89 -26.19
CA TRP A 41 -8.10 -20.08 -25.12
C TRP A 41 -7.79 -18.66 -25.56
N ALA A 42 -7.27 -18.47 -26.77
CA ALA A 42 -6.99 -17.16 -27.33
C ALA A 42 -8.24 -16.29 -27.43
N LEU A 43 -9.36 -16.86 -27.90
CA LEU A 43 -10.65 -16.19 -27.97
C LEU A 43 -11.20 -15.88 -26.57
N THR A 44 -11.09 -16.85 -25.66
CA THR A 44 -11.52 -16.70 -24.26
C THR A 44 -10.75 -15.57 -23.56
N VAL A 45 -9.41 -15.57 -23.61
CA VAL A 45 -8.59 -14.54 -22.96
C VAL A 45 -8.61 -13.20 -23.70
N SER A 46 -9.07 -13.17 -24.95
CA SER A 46 -9.40 -11.92 -25.66
C SER A 46 -10.68 -11.28 -25.11
N GLY A 47 -11.50 -12.03 -24.36
CA GLY A 47 -12.77 -11.57 -23.83
C GLY A 47 -13.88 -11.62 -24.87
N GLU A 48 -13.85 -12.60 -25.77
CA GLU A 48 -14.98 -12.92 -26.62
C GLU A 48 -16.12 -13.54 -25.80
N ASP A 49 -17.37 -13.28 -26.20
CA ASP A 49 -18.53 -13.93 -25.62
C ASP A 49 -18.43 -15.46 -25.83
N PRO A 50 -18.56 -16.29 -24.79
CA PRO A 50 -18.53 -17.75 -24.93
C PRO A 50 -19.49 -18.32 -25.99
N GLN A 51 -20.60 -17.64 -26.28
CA GLN A 51 -21.56 -18.06 -27.32
C GLN A 51 -21.06 -17.78 -28.75
N GLU A 52 -20.14 -16.83 -28.90
CA GLU A 52 -19.56 -16.42 -30.19
C GLU A 52 -18.26 -17.17 -30.52
N ILE A 53 -17.58 -17.73 -29.51
CA ILE A 53 -16.33 -18.51 -29.67
C ILE A 53 -16.44 -19.57 -30.79
N PRO A 54 -17.49 -20.42 -30.86
CA PRO A 54 -17.60 -21.41 -31.93
C PRO A 54 -17.63 -20.81 -33.34
N GLN A 55 -18.19 -19.61 -33.50
CA GLN A 55 -18.21 -18.92 -34.80
C GLN A 55 -16.81 -18.43 -35.18
N SER A 56 -16.09 -17.82 -34.24
CA SER A 56 -14.70 -17.39 -34.45
C SER A 56 -13.75 -18.56 -34.72
N GLU A 57 -13.97 -19.71 -34.07
CA GLU A 57 -13.24 -20.96 -34.38
C GLU A 57 -13.47 -21.42 -35.83
N VAL A 58 -14.70 -21.32 -36.35
CA VAL A 58 -15.01 -21.65 -37.76
C VAL A 58 -14.31 -20.68 -38.72
N VAL A 59 -14.22 -19.39 -38.39
CA VAL A 59 -13.49 -18.41 -39.20
C VAL A 59 -12.01 -18.78 -39.29
N LEU A 60 -11.37 -19.07 -38.15
CA LEU A 60 -9.95 -19.47 -38.15
C LEU A 60 -9.73 -20.82 -38.83
N ASP A 61 -10.68 -21.76 -38.74
CA ASP A 61 -10.62 -23.02 -39.51
C ASP A 61 -10.71 -22.77 -41.03
N THR A 62 -11.53 -21.82 -41.45
CA THR A 62 -11.62 -21.40 -42.85
C THR A 62 -10.31 -20.78 -43.34
N TRP A 63 -9.67 -19.95 -42.52
CA TRP A 63 -8.33 -19.42 -42.81
C TRP A 63 -7.31 -20.54 -42.94
N TYR A 64 -7.31 -21.50 -42.03
CA TYR A 64 -6.44 -22.67 -42.09
C TYR A 64 -6.62 -23.44 -43.40
N ARG A 65 -7.84 -23.81 -43.79
CA ARG A 65 -8.07 -24.58 -45.03
C ARG A 65 -7.64 -23.80 -46.28
N THR A 66 -7.85 -22.48 -46.27
CA THR A 66 -7.39 -21.60 -47.36
C THR A 66 -5.87 -21.61 -47.47
N LEU A 67 -5.16 -21.51 -46.34
CA LEU A 67 -3.71 -21.54 -46.29
C LEU A 67 -3.15 -22.92 -46.63
N GLU A 68 -3.75 -23.99 -46.11
CA GLU A 68 -3.37 -25.38 -46.41
C GLU A 68 -3.42 -25.67 -47.92
N ALA A 69 -4.49 -25.22 -48.60
CA ALA A 69 -4.62 -25.37 -50.04
C ALA A 69 -3.58 -24.54 -50.81
N LYS A 70 -3.36 -23.27 -50.42
CA LYS A 70 -2.45 -22.35 -51.12
C LYS A 70 -0.97 -22.68 -50.92
N LEU A 71 -0.61 -23.17 -49.74
CA LEU A 71 0.77 -23.42 -49.34
C LEU A 71 1.13 -24.92 -49.48
N SER A 72 0.25 -25.71 -50.10
CA SER A 72 0.44 -27.14 -50.35
C SER A 72 1.77 -27.40 -51.07
N GLY A 73 2.55 -28.33 -50.53
CA GLY A 73 3.85 -28.72 -51.07
C GLY A 73 5.05 -27.90 -50.57
N LEU A 74 4.82 -26.83 -49.80
CA LEU A 74 5.89 -26.10 -49.12
C LEU A 74 6.25 -26.75 -47.77
N SER A 75 7.50 -26.60 -47.34
CA SER A 75 7.96 -27.08 -46.02
C SER A 75 9.08 -26.19 -45.46
N GLY A 76 9.34 -26.28 -44.15
CA GLY A 76 10.46 -25.60 -43.50
C GLY A 76 10.41 -24.07 -43.69
N ALA A 77 11.55 -23.48 -44.04
CA ALA A 77 11.69 -22.02 -44.17
C ALA A 77 10.75 -21.43 -45.25
N ALA A 78 10.57 -22.13 -46.38
CA ALA A 78 9.70 -21.67 -47.45
C ALA A 78 8.23 -21.59 -47.01
N LEU A 79 7.78 -22.58 -46.23
CA LEU A 79 6.41 -22.59 -45.68
C LEU A 79 6.21 -21.46 -44.66
N GLY A 80 7.18 -21.21 -43.78
CA GLY A 80 7.10 -20.15 -42.78
C GLY A 80 7.05 -18.75 -43.38
N ASP A 81 7.94 -18.43 -44.33
CA ASP A 81 7.94 -17.14 -45.03
C ASP A 81 6.65 -16.93 -45.86
N ALA A 82 6.22 -17.96 -46.58
CA ALA A 82 5.00 -17.90 -47.39
C ALA A 82 3.74 -17.73 -46.52
N LEU A 83 3.68 -18.38 -45.35
CA LEU A 83 2.61 -18.17 -44.37
C LEU A 83 2.56 -16.71 -43.92
N LEU A 84 3.68 -16.14 -43.50
CA LEU A 84 3.73 -14.74 -43.05
C LEU A 84 3.22 -13.78 -44.13
N LYS A 85 3.73 -13.92 -45.36
CA LYS A 85 3.32 -13.08 -46.50
C LYS A 85 1.84 -13.21 -46.81
N THR A 86 1.31 -14.42 -46.82
CA THR A 86 -0.11 -14.66 -47.11
C THR A 86 -1.00 -14.08 -46.01
N LEU A 87 -0.58 -14.16 -44.74
CA LEU A 87 -1.30 -13.51 -43.64
C LEU A 87 -1.46 -12.00 -43.85
N HIS A 88 -0.38 -11.30 -44.20
CA HIS A 88 -0.41 -9.86 -44.46
C HIS A 88 -1.16 -9.47 -45.74
N GLN A 89 -1.15 -10.33 -46.75
CA GLN A 89 -1.85 -10.05 -48.00
C GLN A 89 -3.37 -10.21 -47.87
N GLU A 90 -3.84 -11.15 -47.05
CA GLU A 90 -5.24 -11.59 -47.09
C GLU A 90 -6.01 -11.37 -45.80
N PHE A 91 -5.33 -11.29 -44.65
CA PHE A 91 -5.99 -11.40 -43.35
C PHE A 91 -5.60 -10.29 -42.36
N LEU A 92 -4.37 -9.80 -42.40
CA LEU A 92 -3.85 -8.74 -41.52
C LEU A 92 -3.84 -7.42 -42.28
N HIS A 93 -4.77 -6.52 -41.98
CA HIS A 93 -5.03 -5.33 -42.78
C HIS A 93 -4.52 -4.04 -42.14
N ARG A 94 -4.62 -3.89 -40.82
CA ARG A 94 -4.26 -2.66 -40.13
C ARG A 94 -3.66 -2.91 -38.75
N TYR A 95 -2.48 -2.35 -38.53
CA TYR A 95 -1.84 -2.39 -37.22
C TYR A 95 -2.48 -1.39 -36.25
N SER A 96 -2.76 -1.83 -35.02
CA SER A 96 -3.31 -1.02 -33.93
C SER A 96 -2.76 -1.47 -32.58
N THR A 97 -1.85 -0.70 -31.99
CA THR A 97 -1.13 -1.05 -30.75
C THR A 97 -2.04 -1.52 -29.61
N GLU A 98 -3.20 -0.89 -29.42
CA GLU A 98 -4.12 -1.18 -28.31
C GLU A 98 -5.11 -2.32 -28.59
N GLN A 99 -5.18 -2.82 -29.83
CA GLN A 99 -6.00 -3.97 -30.19
C GLN A 99 -5.15 -5.22 -29.97
N THR A 100 -5.51 -6.08 -29.02
CA THR A 100 -4.84 -7.39 -28.80
C THR A 100 -5.76 -8.60 -28.98
N ARG A 101 -7.01 -8.36 -29.42
CA ARG A 101 -8.14 -9.28 -29.39
C ARG A 101 -8.17 -10.17 -30.64
N LEU A 102 -8.15 -11.49 -30.46
CA LEU A 102 -8.18 -12.42 -31.58
C LEU A 102 -9.53 -12.35 -32.34
N ASP A 103 -10.65 -12.20 -31.64
CA ASP A 103 -11.98 -12.10 -32.26
C ASP A 103 -12.10 -10.87 -33.16
N VAL A 104 -11.54 -9.74 -32.75
CA VAL A 104 -11.52 -8.52 -33.56
C VAL A 104 -10.60 -8.71 -34.78
N LEU A 105 -9.44 -9.35 -34.62
CA LEU A 105 -8.54 -9.67 -35.74
C LEU A 105 -9.27 -10.53 -36.78
N LEU A 106 -9.94 -11.59 -36.36
CA LEU A 106 -10.68 -12.48 -37.26
C LEU A 106 -11.82 -11.78 -38.02
N LYS A 107 -12.43 -10.74 -37.42
CA LYS A 107 -13.57 -10.01 -37.99
C LYS A 107 -13.16 -8.86 -38.89
N THR A 108 -12.11 -8.12 -38.54
CA THR A 108 -11.75 -6.85 -39.22
C THR A 108 -10.37 -6.85 -39.85
N GLY A 109 -9.52 -7.82 -39.51
CA GLY A 109 -8.10 -7.82 -39.87
C GLY A 109 -7.26 -6.79 -39.11
N ASP A 110 -7.81 -6.13 -38.08
CA ASP A 110 -7.03 -5.28 -37.19
C ASP A 110 -6.16 -6.15 -36.27
N TYR A 111 -4.88 -5.80 -36.10
CA TYR A 111 -3.95 -6.61 -35.32
C TYR A 111 -2.92 -5.77 -34.56
N ASN A 112 -2.30 -6.34 -33.54
CA ASN A 112 -1.03 -5.89 -32.98
C ASN A 112 -0.01 -7.04 -32.95
N CYS A 113 1.16 -6.78 -32.35
CA CYS A 113 2.25 -7.74 -32.22
C CYS A 113 1.83 -9.08 -31.58
N VAL A 114 0.98 -9.03 -30.55
CA VAL A 114 0.57 -10.23 -29.82
C VAL A 114 -0.47 -11.02 -30.61
N SER A 115 -1.47 -10.36 -31.18
CA SER A 115 -2.51 -11.05 -31.95
C SER A 115 -1.97 -11.62 -33.26
N SER A 116 -1.04 -10.94 -33.95
CA SER A 116 -0.38 -11.48 -35.14
C SER A 116 0.52 -12.68 -34.81
N ALA A 117 1.28 -12.61 -33.70
CA ALA A 117 2.09 -13.73 -33.23
C ALA A 117 1.21 -14.94 -32.87
N LEU A 118 0.05 -14.71 -32.27
CA LEU A 118 -0.88 -15.77 -31.88
C LEU A 118 -1.47 -16.49 -33.09
N VAL A 119 -1.93 -15.74 -34.09
CA VAL A 119 -2.44 -16.29 -35.36
C VAL A 119 -1.35 -17.07 -36.11
N TYR A 120 -0.15 -16.50 -36.21
CA TYR A 120 0.98 -17.15 -36.86
C TYR A 120 1.37 -18.47 -36.15
N LEU A 121 1.43 -18.46 -34.81
CA LEU A 121 1.72 -19.65 -34.02
C LEU A 121 0.66 -20.74 -34.19
N ILE A 122 -0.63 -20.39 -34.15
CA ILE A 122 -1.73 -21.34 -34.32
C ILE A 122 -1.67 -21.97 -35.71
N LEU A 123 -1.67 -21.15 -36.76
CA LEU A 123 -1.75 -21.62 -38.14
C LEU A 123 -0.47 -22.34 -38.57
N GLY A 124 0.70 -21.81 -38.18
CA GLY A 124 1.99 -22.46 -38.44
C GLY A 124 2.06 -23.86 -37.83
N ARG A 125 1.63 -24.02 -36.57
CA ARG A 125 1.58 -25.35 -35.93
C ARG A 125 0.58 -26.29 -36.60
N ARG A 126 -0.57 -25.80 -37.05
CA ARG A 126 -1.53 -26.61 -37.81
C ARG A 126 -0.96 -27.06 -39.16
N LEU A 127 -0.13 -26.24 -39.79
CA LEU A 127 0.58 -26.55 -41.04
C LEU A 127 1.86 -27.39 -40.83
N GLY A 128 2.12 -27.84 -39.60
CA GLY A 128 3.24 -28.73 -39.28
C GLY A 128 4.57 -28.02 -38.98
N LEU A 129 4.58 -26.70 -38.80
CA LEU A 129 5.76 -25.98 -38.33
C LEU A 129 5.92 -26.08 -36.81
N THR A 130 7.17 -26.22 -36.35
CA THR A 130 7.51 -25.99 -34.94
C THR A 130 7.67 -24.50 -34.72
N VAL A 131 6.68 -23.89 -34.05
CA VAL A 131 6.64 -22.44 -33.78
C VAL A 131 6.63 -22.16 -32.28
N GLU A 132 7.44 -21.20 -31.85
CA GLU A 132 7.44 -20.63 -30.51
C GLU A 132 7.26 -19.12 -30.57
N ALA A 133 6.82 -18.52 -29.46
CA ALA A 133 6.79 -17.07 -29.32
C ALA A 133 8.07 -16.57 -28.65
N VAL A 134 8.41 -15.31 -28.90
CA VAL A 134 9.49 -14.61 -28.23
C VAL A 134 8.94 -13.28 -27.74
N GLU A 135 9.21 -13.00 -26.47
CA GLU A 135 8.91 -11.72 -25.84
C GLU A 135 10.21 -10.94 -25.65
N VAL A 136 10.11 -9.65 -25.95
CA VAL A 136 11.11 -8.64 -25.63
C VAL A 136 10.41 -7.49 -24.88
N PRO A 137 11.12 -6.56 -24.22
CA PRO A 137 10.50 -5.56 -23.36
C PRO A 137 9.39 -4.72 -24.02
N SER A 138 9.46 -4.51 -25.33
CA SER A 138 8.53 -3.63 -26.06
C SER A 138 7.45 -4.36 -26.86
N HIS A 139 7.66 -5.62 -27.28
CA HIS A 139 6.75 -6.36 -28.16
C HIS A 139 6.99 -7.88 -28.11
N ALA A 140 6.20 -8.62 -28.87
CA ALA A 140 6.35 -10.06 -29.03
C ALA A 140 6.26 -10.46 -30.51
N PHE A 141 6.94 -11.54 -30.86
CA PHE A 141 6.98 -12.10 -32.20
C PHE A 141 7.12 -13.63 -32.14
N CYS A 142 7.36 -14.30 -33.27
CA CYS A 142 7.49 -15.75 -33.34
C CYS A 142 8.88 -16.18 -33.80
N ARG A 143 9.24 -17.43 -33.52
CA ARG A 143 10.39 -18.10 -34.14
C ARG A 143 10.00 -19.49 -34.62
N VAL A 144 10.63 -19.94 -35.70
CA VAL A 144 10.35 -21.23 -36.34
C VAL A 144 11.62 -22.06 -36.41
N GLU A 145 11.51 -23.36 -36.12
CA GLU A 145 12.62 -24.31 -36.24
C GLU A 145 12.69 -24.86 -37.67
N VAL A 146 13.75 -24.49 -38.41
CA VAL A 146 13.98 -24.90 -39.81
C VAL A 146 15.43 -25.35 -40.00
N GLY A 147 15.87 -26.28 -39.17
CA GLY A 147 17.28 -26.68 -39.02
C GLY A 147 18.06 -25.76 -38.07
N SER A 148 17.72 -24.48 -38.07
CA SER A 148 18.02 -23.53 -36.99
C SER A 148 16.77 -22.71 -36.65
N TRP A 149 16.77 -22.07 -35.47
CA TRP A 149 15.70 -21.13 -35.12
C TRP A 149 15.82 -19.87 -35.97
N VAL A 150 14.74 -19.51 -36.64
CA VAL A 150 14.61 -18.28 -37.43
C VAL A 150 13.53 -17.42 -36.80
N ASP A 151 13.85 -16.16 -36.54
CA ASP A 151 12.88 -15.18 -36.04
C ASP A 151 11.93 -14.74 -37.15
N VAL A 152 10.69 -14.50 -36.75
CA VAL A 152 9.57 -14.11 -37.61
C VAL A 152 8.86 -12.95 -36.94
N GLU A 153 9.16 -11.75 -37.41
CA GLU A 153 8.50 -10.54 -36.95
C GLU A 153 7.11 -10.43 -37.58
N THR A 154 6.12 -10.95 -36.85
CA THR A 154 4.78 -11.19 -37.39
C THR A 154 3.98 -9.92 -37.73
N THR A 155 4.51 -8.74 -37.38
CA THR A 155 3.87 -7.44 -37.60
C THR A 155 4.03 -6.88 -39.02
N THR A 156 4.94 -7.43 -39.82
CA THR A 156 5.22 -7.02 -41.20
C THR A 156 5.34 -8.23 -42.12
N ALA A 157 4.92 -8.09 -43.38
CA ALA A 157 5.05 -9.11 -44.42
C ALA A 157 6.51 -9.48 -44.71
N GLN A 158 7.47 -8.59 -44.42
CA GLN A 158 8.91 -8.80 -44.64
C GLN A 158 9.63 -9.36 -43.40
N GLY A 159 8.90 -9.68 -42.34
CA GLY A 159 9.44 -10.04 -41.03
C GLY A 159 10.13 -11.41 -40.93
N TRP A 160 10.24 -12.19 -42.01
CA TRP A 160 11.00 -13.44 -42.00
C TRP A 160 12.50 -13.19 -42.00
N ASP A 161 13.22 -13.73 -41.01
CA ASP A 161 14.64 -13.51 -40.77
C ASP A 161 15.04 -12.01 -40.82
N PRO A 162 14.51 -11.20 -39.88
CA PRO A 162 14.61 -9.75 -39.95
C PRO A 162 16.04 -9.22 -39.75
N GLY A 163 16.91 -9.98 -39.07
CA GLY A 163 18.29 -9.57 -38.76
C GLY A 163 19.19 -9.37 -39.99
N THR A 164 18.74 -9.77 -41.18
CA THR A 164 19.53 -9.71 -42.42
C THR A 164 19.05 -8.63 -43.40
N LYS A 165 18.00 -7.85 -43.10
CA LYS A 165 17.31 -6.99 -44.07
C LYS A 165 17.12 -5.54 -43.60
N LYS A 166 17.71 -4.59 -44.34
CA LYS A 166 17.53 -3.14 -44.08
C LYS A 166 16.07 -2.68 -44.26
N ALA A 167 15.39 -3.17 -45.29
CA ALA A 167 13.99 -2.82 -45.60
C ALA A 167 13.02 -3.17 -44.47
N PHE A 168 13.33 -4.21 -43.69
CA PHE A 168 12.56 -4.60 -42.51
C PHE A 168 12.65 -3.54 -41.38
N HIS A 169 13.84 -3.00 -41.10
CA HIS A 169 14.01 -2.02 -40.01
C HIS A 169 13.23 -0.73 -40.26
N ASP A 170 13.18 -0.28 -41.52
CA ASP A 170 12.44 0.92 -41.91
C ASP A 170 10.91 0.70 -41.81
N GLU A 171 10.42 -0.46 -42.26
CA GLU A 171 8.99 -0.80 -42.20
C GLU A 171 8.52 -1.07 -40.76
N PHE A 172 9.27 -1.86 -40.00
CA PHE A 172 8.91 -2.22 -38.62
C PHE A 172 8.86 -1.00 -37.69
N GLY A 173 9.87 -0.14 -37.76
CA GLY A 173 9.90 1.10 -36.98
C GLY A 173 8.76 2.06 -37.37
N HIS A 174 8.44 2.15 -38.66
CA HIS A 174 7.34 3.00 -39.14
C HIS A 174 5.95 2.48 -38.73
N VAL A 175 5.72 1.16 -38.83
CA VAL A 175 4.42 0.55 -38.54
C VAL A 175 4.15 0.47 -37.04
N THR A 176 5.17 0.12 -36.24
CA THR A 176 4.98 -0.20 -34.82
C THR A 176 5.50 0.87 -33.85
N GLY A 177 6.43 1.72 -34.29
CA GLY A 177 7.16 2.63 -33.42
C GLY A 177 8.21 1.96 -32.52
N TYR A 178 8.48 0.66 -32.70
CA TYR A 178 9.44 -0.10 -31.90
C TYR A 178 10.76 -0.35 -32.63
N SER A 179 11.81 -0.65 -31.85
CA SER A 179 13.10 -1.12 -32.36
C SER A 179 13.17 -2.64 -32.29
N TYR A 180 13.66 -3.26 -33.37
CA TYR A 180 13.91 -4.68 -33.42
C TYR A 180 15.06 -5.08 -32.49
N VAL A 181 14.89 -6.18 -31.76
CA VAL A 181 15.90 -6.74 -30.83
C VAL A 181 16.48 -8.02 -31.43
N PRO A 182 17.76 -8.04 -31.88
CA PRO A 182 18.34 -9.19 -32.57
C PRO A 182 18.58 -10.40 -31.64
N PRO A 183 18.73 -11.63 -32.18
CA PRO A 183 18.97 -12.85 -31.40
C PRO A 183 20.16 -12.81 -30.44
N GLY A 184 21.18 -11.99 -30.74
CA GLY A 184 22.38 -11.85 -29.92
C GLY A 184 22.15 -11.16 -28.57
N ASP A 185 21.02 -10.47 -28.38
CA ASP A 185 20.68 -9.80 -27.13
C ASP A 185 19.83 -10.69 -26.21
N TYR A 186 20.47 -11.75 -25.72
CA TYR A 186 19.82 -12.78 -24.89
C TYR A 186 19.24 -12.24 -23.58
N THR A 187 19.79 -11.14 -23.04
CA THR A 187 19.30 -10.56 -21.78
C THR A 187 17.94 -9.91 -21.91
N GLN A 188 17.55 -9.54 -23.14
CA GLN A 188 16.29 -8.88 -23.44
C GLN A 188 15.26 -9.82 -24.08
N ARG A 189 15.54 -11.13 -24.17
CA ARG A 189 14.70 -12.10 -24.88
C ARG A 189 14.23 -13.22 -23.98
N ARG A 190 12.92 -13.49 -24.01
CA ARG A 190 12.30 -14.65 -23.36
C ARG A 190 11.53 -15.46 -24.38
N ASN A 191 11.91 -16.72 -24.57
CA ASN A 191 11.10 -17.66 -25.35
C ASN A 191 9.86 -18.03 -24.55
N LEU A 192 8.71 -17.97 -25.21
CA LEU A 192 7.41 -18.26 -24.63
C LEU A 192 6.79 -19.47 -25.33
N ASP A 193 6.24 -20.37 -24.51
CA ASP A 193 5.30 -21.36 -25.00
C ASP A 193 3.94 -20.68 -25.31
N ALA A 194 2.97 -21.49 -25.76
CA ALA A 194 1.64 -20.97 -26.05
C ALA A 194 0.96 -20.33 -24.83
N ARG A 195 1.25 -20.79 -23.59
CA ARG A 195 0.68 -20.19 -22.38
C ARG A 195 1.24 -18.80 -22.13
N GLY A 196 2.55 -18.64 -22.29
CA GLY A 196 3.22 -17.35 -22.16
C GLY A 196 2.66 -16.33 -23.15
N LEU A 197 2.42 -16.74 -24.40
CA LEU A 197 1.83 -15.87 -25.42
C LEU A 197 0.36 -15.52 -25.12
N LEU A 198 -0.48 -16.49 -24.71
CA LEU A 198 -1.85 -16.22 -24.26
C LEU A 198 -1.86 -15.25 -23.08
N GLY A 199 -0.89 -15.37 -22.19
CA GLY A 199 -0.69 -14.43 -21.12
C GLY A 199 -0.44 -13.00 -21.61
N LEU A 200 0.18 -12.77 -22.77
CA LEU A 200 0.47 -11.41 -23.25
C LEU A 200 -0.83 -10.72 -23.70
N VAL A 201 -1.82 -11.49 -24.15
CA VAL A 201 -3.17 -10.99 -24.41
C VAL A 201 -3.79 -10.48 -23.10
N LEU A 202 -3.70 -11.27 -22.02
CA LEU A 202 -4.16 -10.85 -20.68
C LEU A 202 -3.44 -9.59 -20.20
N GLN A 203 -2.12 -9.50 -20.41
CA GLN A 203 -1.31 -8.34 -20.04
C GLN A 203 -1.73 -7.05 -20.75
N ASN A 204 -1.93 -7.13 -22.06
CA ASN A 204 -2.39 -5.98 -22.86
C ASN A 204 -3.78 -5.51 -22.41
N ARG A 205 -4.72 -6.44 -22.23
CA ARG A 205 -6.08 -6.11 -21.76
C ARG A 205 -6.08 -5.52 -20.35
N CYS A 206 -5.33 -6.12 -19.43
CA CYS A 206 -5.19 -5.61 -18.08
C CYS A 206 -4.61 -4.19 -18.07
N SER A 207 -3.58 -3.93 -18.88
CA SER A 207 -2.95 -2.60 -18.98
C SER A 207 -3.95 -1.54 -19.48
N LEU A 208 -4.81 -1.90 -20.44
CA LEU A 208 -5.87 -1.00 -20.92
C LEU A 208 -6.90 -0.69 -19.83
N LEU A 209 -7.39 -1.72 -19.13
CA LEU A 209 -8.35 -1.56 -18.03
C LEU A 209 -7.75 -0.76 -16.87
N GLN A 210 -6.47 -0.96 -16.56
CA GLN A 210 -5.73 -0.21 -15.55
C GLN A 210 -5.64 1.28 -15.91
N LYS A 211 -5.31 1.61 -17.16
CA LYS A 211 -5.32 3.01 -17.65
C LYS A 211 -6.70 3.66 -17.53
N GLN A 212 -7.76 2.88 -17.65
CA GLN A 212 -9.15 3.33 -17.52
C GLN A 212 -9.65 3.34 -16.05
N GLY A 213 -8.82 2.97 -15.08
CA GLY A 213 -9.21 2.86 -13.67
C GLY A 213 -10.18 1.70 -13.36
N GLN A 214 -10.36 0.76 -14.30
CA GLN A 214 -11.28 -0.38 -14.19
C GLN A 214 -10.63 -1.57 -13.46
N PHE A 215 -10.14 -1.34 -12.24
CA PHE A 215 -9.37 -2.34 -11.49
C PHE A 215 -10.13 -3.63 -11.17
N GLN A 216 -11.46 -3.54 -11.02
CA GLN A 216 -12.31 -4.71 -10.78
C GLN A 216 -12.26 -5.72 -11.94
N GLN A 217 -12.02 -5.25 -13.17
CA GLN A 217 -11.83 -6.09 -14.35
C GLN A 217 -10.35 -6.39 -14.60
N ALA A 218 -9.45 -5.47 -14.25
CA ALA A 218 -8.01 -5.63 -14.49
C ALA A 218 -7.37 -6.71 -13.59
N ILE A 219 -7.72 -6.74 -12.30
CA ILE A 219 -7.12 -7.67 -11.33
C ILE A 219 -7.33 -9.14 -11.72
N PRO A 220 -8.54 -9.61 -12.09
CA PRO A 220 -8.75 -10.97 -12.56
C PRO A 220 -7.84 -11.38 -13.72
N LEU A 221 -7.60 -10.49 -14.68
CA LEU A 221 -6.70 -10.78 -15.81
C LEU A 221 -5.24 -10.92 -15.38
N ALA A 222 -4.79 -10.11 -14.41
CA ALA A 222 -3.46 -10.25 -13.83
C ALA A 222 -3.30 -11.54 -13.03
N LEU A 223 -4.36 -11.97 -12.33
CA LEU A 223 -4.41 -13.27 -11.64
C LEU A 223 -4.31 -14.43 -12.62
N ASP A 224 -5.08 -14.39 -13.71
CA ASP A 224 -5.02 -15.42 -14.76
C ASP A 224 -3.61 -15.49 -15.37
N ARG A 225 -2.98 -14.34 -15.66
CA ARG A 225 -1.59 -14.31 -16.16
C ARG A 225 -0.60 -14.91 -15.16
N TRP A 226 -0.77 -14.59 -13.88
CA TRP A 226 0.05 -15.18 -12.81
C TRP A 226 -0.09 -16.69 -12.75
N GLU A 227 -1.30 -17.23 -12.85
CA GLU A 227 -1.54 -18.67 -12.86
C GLU A 227 -1.04 -19.37 -14.14
N PHE A 228 -0.97 -18.66 -15.27
CA PHE A 228 -0.51 -19.24 -16.54
C PHE A 228 0.96 -19.60 -16.54
N ASP A 229 1.83 -18.77 -15.93
CA ASP A 229 3.27 -18.96 -16.04
C ASP A 229 4.09 -18.78 -14.74
N ARG A 230 3.53 -18.17 -13.69
CA ARG A 230 4.21 -17.87 -12.42
C ARG A 230 5.61 -17.26 -12.56
N SER A 231 5.83 -16.51 -13.63
CA SER A 231 7.09 -15.85 -13.95
C SER A 231 7.27 -14.53 -13.19
N GLU A 232 8.50 -14.01 -13.16
CA GLU A 232 8.76 -12.71 -12.55
C GLU A 232 7.99 -11.57 -13.25
N ALA A 233 7.82 -11.65 -14.57
CA ALA A 233 7.05 -10.69 -15.34
C ALA A 233 5.56 -10.67 -14.93
N SER A 234 4.93 -11.85 -14.79
CA SER A 234 3.54 -11.93 -14.35
C SER A 234 3.35 -11.51 -12.90
N ARG A 235 4.31 -11.83 -12.01
CA ARG A 235 4.33 -11.29 -10.64
C ARG A 235 4.39 -9.76 -10.64
N THR A 236 5.27 -9.18 -11.46
CA THR A 236 5.47 -7.72 -11.53
C THR A 236 4.22 -7.02 -12.00
N MET A 237 3.55 -7.58 -13.02
CA MET A 237 2.26 -7.11 -13.51
C MET A 237 1.19 -7.18 -12.41
N LEU A 238 1.09 -8.31 -11.71
CA LEU A 238 0.16 -8.52 -10.60
C LEU A 238 0.38 -7.49 -9.48
N GLU A 239 1.63 -7.32 -9.04
CA GLU A 239 1.98 -6.33 -8.03
C GLU A 239 1.65 -4.91 -8.46
N THR A 240 1.87 -4.58 -9.74
CA THR A 240 1.59 -3.24 -10.29
C THR A 240 0.10 -2.92 -10.27
N VAL A 241 -0.76 -3.83 -10.76
CA VAL A 241 -2.20 -3.58 -10.78
C VAL A 241 -2.79 -3.49 -9.36
N TYR A 242 -2.30 -4.32 -8.42
CA TYR A 242 -2.72 -4.25 -7.01
C TYR A 242 -2.25 -2.95 -6.35
N LYS A 243 -1.02 -2.50 -6.60
CA LYS A 243 -0.48 -1.24 -6.09
C LYS A 243 -1.37 -0.07 -6.52
N ASP A 244 -1.74 -0.01 -7.79
CA ASP A 244 -2.54 1.09 -8.33
C ASP A 244 -3.98 1.05 -7.82
N ALA A 245 -4.59 -0.14 -7.73
CA ALA A 245 -5.91 -0.30 -7.12
C ALA A 245 -5.92 0.12 -5.63
N VAL A 246 -4.90 -0.29 -4.88
CA VAL A 246 -4.73 0.10 -3.47
C VAL A 246 -4.53 1.62 -3.34
N ALA A 247 -3.76 2.25 -4.24
CA ALA A 247 -3.57 3.70 -4.22
C ALA A 247 -4.91 4.44 -4.39
N VAL A 248 -5.78 3.99 -5.28
CA VAL A 248 -7.14 4.55 -5.44
C VAL A 248 -7.96 4.40 -4.16
N LEU A 249 -7.99 3.20 -3.57
CA LEU A 249 -8.73 2.95 -2.32
C LEU A 249 -8.18 3.78 -1.16
N ASN A 250 -6.86 3.95 -1.08
CA ASN A 250 -6.20 4.78 -0.07
C ASN A 250 -6.62 6.25 -0.21
N ASN A 251 -6.63 6.80 -1.43
CA ASN A 251 -7.08 8.16 -1.69
C ASN A 251 -8.57 8.38 -1.35
N GLN A 252 -9.39 7.35 -1.53
CA GLN A 252 -10.81 7.34 -1.15
C GLN A 252 -11.05 7.13 0.35
N LYS A 253 -9.98 7.00 1.16
CA LYS A 253 -10.04 6.61 2.58
C LYS A 253 -10.72 5.26 2.83
N ASN A 254 -10.80 4.42 1.81
CA ASN A 254 -11.36 3.07 1.89
C ASN A 254 -10.26 2.08 2.28
N PHE A 255 -9.63 2.33 3.44
CA PHE A 255 -8.44 1.60 3.87
C PHE A 255 -8.76 0.12 4.12
N GLN A 256 -9.96 -0.21 4.61
CA GLN A 256 -10.36 -1.59 4.88
C GLN A 256 -10.35 -2.44 3.61
N GLN A 257 -10.93 -1.97 2.50
CA GLN A 257 -10.87 -2.71 1.23
C GLN A 257 -9.43 -2.77 0.70
N GLY A 258 -8.65 -1.69 0.83
CA GLY A 258 -7.23 -1.71 0.47
C GLY A 258 -6.46 -2.79 1.23
N LEU A 259 -6.71 -2.94 2.53
CA LEU A 259 -6.06 -3.93 3.39
C LEU A 259 -6.43 -5.36 2.99
N VAL A 260 -7.65 -5.58 2.49
CA VAL A 260 -8.08 -6.87 1.92
C VAL A 260 -7.32 -7.18 0.62
N LEU A 261 -7.14 -6.19 -0.27
CA LEU A 261 -6.33 -6.37 -1.48
C LEU A 261 -4.87 -6.69 -1.15
N VAL A 262 -4.27 -6.01 -0.17
CA VAL A 262 -2.89 -6.30 0.26
C VAL A 262 -2.76 -7.71 0.83
N LYS A 263 -3.74 -8.18 1.64
CA LYS A 263 -3.75 -9.57 2.13
C LYS A 263 -3.88 -10.59 1.00
N THR A 264 -4.70 -10.27 -0.01
CA THR A 264 -4.88 -11.11 -1.18
C THR A 264 -3.55 -11.21 -1.95
N LEU A 265 -2.90 -10.08 -2.23
CA LEU A 265 -1.59 -10.06 -2.86
C LEU A 265 -0.56 -10.86 -2.04
N PHE A 266 -0.50 -10.64 -0.73
CA PHE A 266 0.37 -11.40 0.18
C PHE A 266 0.16 -12.92 0.07
N SER A 267 -1.09 -13.38 -0.03
CA SER A 267 -1.39 -14.80 -0.17
C SER A 267 -0.92 -15.40 -1.51
N LEU A 268 -0.81 -14.56 -2.55
CA LEU A 268 -0.43 -14.97 -3.90
C LEU A 268 1.09 -14.92 -4.12
N THR A 269 1.74 -13.86 -3.64
CA THR A 269 3.16 -13.57 -3.92
C THR A 269 4.07 -13.80 -2.71
N GLY A 270 3.50 -14.05 -1.53
CA GLY A 270 4.23 -14.04 -0.27
C GLY A 270 4.66 -12.64 0.14
N LEU A 271 5.66 -12.58 1.03
CA LEU A 271 6.18 -11.32 1.54
C LEU A 271 7.14 -10.67 0.53
N THR A 272 6.70 -9.58 -0.09
CA THR A 272 7.51 -8.77 -1.01
C THR A 272 7.64 -7.33 -0.50
N PRO A 273 8.65 -6.55 -0.94
CA PRO A 273 8.75 -5.13 -0.59
C PRO A 273 7.48 -4.35 -0.95
N THR A 274 6.84 -4.67 -2.09
CA THR A 274 5.57 -4.08 -2.52
C THR A 274 4.47 -4.33 -1.50
N VAL A 275 4.28 -5.58 -1.07
CA VAL A 275 3.28 -5.95 -0.04
C VAL A 275 3.51 -5.17 1.26
N GLN A 276 4.75 -5.10 1.74
CA GLN A 276 5.07 -4.40 2.99
C GLN A 276 4.81 -2.89 2.89
N ASN A 277 5.22 -2.27 1.78
CA ASN A 277 5.06 -0.82 1.59
C ASN A 277 3.57 -0.44 1.49
N LEU A 278 2.77 -1.23 0.77
CA LEU A 278 1.31 -1.03 0.68
C LEU A 278 0.62 -1.24 2.04
N ALA A 279 1.03 -2.29 2.78
CA ALA A 279 0.53 -2.55 4.12
C ALA A 279 0.80 -1.39 5.07
N TYR A 280 2.05 -0.91 5.13
CA TYR A 280 2.42 0.22 5.98
C TYR A 280 1.59 1.46 5.67
N ALA A 281 1.48 1.84 4.40
CA ALA A 281 0.73 3.03 4.00
C ALA A 281 -0.74 2.98 4.45
N LEU A 282 -1.42 1.85 4.22
CA LEU A 282 -2.81 1.69 4.61
C LEU A 282 -3.01 1.57 6.12
N VAL A 283 -2.15 0.81 6.82
CA VAL A 283 -2.24 0.67 8.28
C VAL A 283 -2.00 2.02 8.94
N ALA A 284 -0.97 2.77 8.53
CA ALA A 284 -0.69 4.09 9.07
C ALA A 284 -1.88 5.05 8.91
N ASN A 285 -2.48 5.11 7.73
CA ASN A 285 -3.63 5.98 7.45
C ASN A 285 -4.89 5.56 8.21
N GLN A 286 -5.15 4.25 8.32
CA GLN A 286 -6.28 3.72 9.10
C GLN A 286 -6.11 3.97 10.60
N VAL A 287 -4.88 3.83 11.12
CA VAL A 287 -4.52 4.15 12.50
C VAL A 287 -4.72 5.64 12.78
N GLN A 288 -4.31 6.52 11.86
CA GLN A 288 -4.54 7.96 11.99
C GLN A 288 -6.04 8.30 12.03
N LEU A 289 -6.84 7.69 11.15
CA LEU A 289 -8.29 7.90 11.13
C LEU A 289 -8.95 7.46 12.45
N TRP A 290 -8.61 6.28 12.96
CA TRP A 290 -9.13 5.79 14.23
C TRP A 290 -8.61 6.57 15.44
N SER A 291 -7.36 7.03 15.40
CA SER A 291 -6.80 7.90 16.44
C SER A 291 -7.59 9.22 16.55
N ALA A 292 -7.97 9.82 15.40
CA ALA A 292 -8.82 11.00 15.39
C ALA A 292 -10.24 10.74 15.94
N GLN A 293 -10.73 9.50 15.81
CA GLN A 293 -12.02 9.03 16.35
C GLN A 293 -11.92 8.51 17.79
N GLN A 294 -10.75 8.57 18.42
CA GLN A 294 -10.46 8.01 19.75
C GLN A 294 -10.64 6.48 19.86
N GLU A 295 -10.56 5.79 18.73
CA GLU A 295 -10.64 4.32 18.61
C GLU A 295 -9.27 3.65 18.80
N TYR A 296 -8.57 4.01 19.89
CA TYR A 296 -7.16 3.62 20.13
C TYR A 296 -6.95 2.12 20.24
N GLN A 297 -7.83 1.42 20.95
CA GLN A 297 -7.73 -0.03 21.13
C GLN A 297 -7.87 -0.77 19.78
N THR A 298 -8.78 -0.32 18.93
CA THR A 298 -9.00 -0.86 17.59
C THR A 298 -7.77 -0.65 16.69
N ALA A 299 -7.19 0.55 16.73
CA ALA A 299 -5.95 0.85 16.02
C ALA A 299 -4.75 0.02 16.49
N GLN A 300 -4.60 -0.17 17.80
CA GLN A 300 -3.54 -1.00 18.38
C GLN A 300 -3.66 -2.47 17.93
N GLN A 301 -4.87 -3.03 17.94
CA GLN A 301 -5.13 -4.40 17.50
C GLN A 301 -4.79 -4.60 16.02
N LEU A 302 -5.09 -3.61 15.16
CA LEU A 302 -4.72 -3.67 13.75
C LEU A 302 -3.19 -3.71 13.58
N ILE A 303 -2.46 -2.82 14.25
CA ILE A 303 -0.99 -2.78 14.16
C ILE A 303 -0.40 -4.12 14.59
N GLN A 304 -0.84 -4.64 15.74
CA GLN A 304 -0.36 -5.92 16.28
C GLN A 304 -0.67 -7.10 15.37
N ALA A 305 -1.89 -7.18 14.82
CA ALA A 305 -2.30 -8.26 13.94
C ALA A 305 -1.45 -8.31 12.64
N TRP A 306 -1.10 -7.15 12.09
CA TRP A 306 -0.27 -7.06 10.88
C TRP A 306 1.22 -7.27 11.16
N ALA A 307 1.70 -6.84 12.33
CA ALA A 307 3.07 -7.12 12.78
C ALA A 307 3.28 -8.62 13.09
N GLN A 308 2.29 -9.28 13.69
CA GLN A 308 2.34 -10.72 13.99
C GLN A 308 2.45 -11.57 12.71
N GLN A 309 1.77 -11.15 11.63
CA GLN A 309 1.88 -11.79 10.32
C GLN A 309 3.16 -11.43 9.56
N LYS A 310 4.01 -10.56 10.11
CA LYS A 310 5.25 -10.02 9.48
C LYS A 310 5.00 -9.25 8.18
N ILE A 311 3.74 -8.91 7.88
CA ILE A 311 3.36 -8.08 6.74
C ILE A 311 3.76 -6.62 7.01
N LEU A 312 3.58 -6.17 8.26
CA LEU A 312 4.11 -4.90 8.76
C LEU A 312 5.46 -5.14 9.44
N ARG A 313 6.48 -4.32 9.16
CA ARG A 313 7.81 -4.49 9.77
C ARG A 313 7.74 -4.14 11.25
N GLN A 314 8.56 -4.79 12.07
CA GLN A 314 8.54 -4.55 13.52
C GLN A 314 8.92 -3.11 13.90
N THR A 315 9.82 -2.50 13.13
CA THR A 315 10.21 -1.09 13.29
C THR A 315 9.05 -0.14 12.99
N GLU A 316 8.32 -0.39 11.91
CA GLU A 316 7.12 0.36 11.52
C GLU A 316 5.99 0.20 12.55
N ALA A 317 5.73 -1.04 12.98
CA ALA A 317 4.73 -1.33 14.00
C ALA A 317 5.04 -0.61 15.32
N SER A 318 6.30 -0.66 15.76
CA SER A 318 6.75 0.04 16.97
C SER A 318 6.60 1.56 16.83
N SER A 319 6.92 2.13 15.66
CA SER A 319 6.74 3.56 15.38
C SER A 319 5.27 3.96 15.44
N LEU A 320 4.37 3.18 14.82
CA LEU A 320 2.94 3.47 14.83
C LEU A 320 2.34 3.36 16.24
N LEU A 321 2.77 2.37 17.04
CA LEU A 321 2.32 2.21 18.42
C LEU A 321 2.75 3.38 19.31
N LYS A 322 3.97 3.90 19.13
CA LYS A 322 4.44 5.10 19.82
C LYS A 322 3.55 6.31 19.52
N THR A 323 3.38 6.64 18.24
CA THR A 323 2.54 7.77 17.82
C THR A 323 1.09 7.61 18.27
N LEU A 324 0.52 6.41 18.19
CA LEU A 324 -0.83 6.14 18.65
C LEU A 324 -0.97 6.37 20.16
N THR A 325 -0.01 5.90 20.95
CA THR A 325 0.02 6.05 22.42
C THR A 325 0.17 7.51 22.82
N GLU A 326 1.06 8.25 22.17
CA GLU A 326 1.21 9.70 22.38
C GLU A 326 -0.11 10.45 22.13
N ASN A 327 -0.78 10.15 21.02
CA ASN A 327 -2.09 10.73 20.70
C ASN A 327 -3.18 10.36 21.71
N GLU A 328 -3.16 9.13 22.24
CA GLU A 328 -4.07 8.68 23.30
C GLU A 328 -3.83 9.45 24.59
N LEU A 329 -2.57 9.55 25.03
CA LEU A 329 -2.19 10.21 26.27
C LEU A 329 -2.63 11.68 26.28
N VAL A 330 -2.39 12.41 25.18
CA VAL A 330 -2.83 13.82 25.07
C VAL A 330 -4.35 13.99 25.27
N LYS A 331 -5.16 13.01 24.86
CA LYS A 331 -6.62 13.08 25.01
C LYS A 331 -7.15 12.56 26.34
N VAL A 332 -6.52 11.52 26.88
CA VAL A 332 -7.00 10.81 28.08
C VAL A 332 -6.47 11.44 29.37
N LEU A 333 -5.20 11.85 29.42
CA LEU A 333 -4.60 12.38 30.65
C LEU A 333 -5.35 13.57 31.28
N PRO A 334 -5.91 14.55 30.53
CA PRO A 334 -6.70 15.63 31.15
C PRO A 334 -7.96 15.17 31.89
N GLN A 335 -8.42 13.93 31.65
CA GLN A 335 -9.65 13.38 32.22
C GLN A 335 -9.38 12.51 33.46
N LEU A 336 -8.10 12.25 33.77
CA LEU A 336 -7.67 11.37 34.84
C LEU A 336 -7.26 12.17 36.08
N THR A 337 -7.30 11.53 37.25
CA THR A 337 -6.59 12.05 38.42
C THR A 337 -5.08 11.93 38.21
N PRO A 338 -4.25 12.72 38.91
CA PRO A 338 -2.79 12.63 38.80
C PRO A 338 -2.23 11.22 39.00
N GLU A 339 -2.79 10.45 39.94
CA GLU A 339 -2.37 9.09 40.26
C GLU A 339 -2.73 8.12 39.12
N GLN A 340 -3.95 8.25 38.57
CA GLN A 340 -4.38 7.46 37.42
C GLN A 340 -3.55 7.80 36.17
N ALA A 341 -3.24 9.08 35.98
CA ALA A 341 -2.44 9.57 34.87
C ALA A 341 -0.98 9.07 34.96
N GLN A 342 -0.39 9.10 36.16
CA GLN A 342 0.93 8.52 36.43
C GLN A 342 0.96 7.02 36.15
N ALA A 343 -0.02 6.25 36.64
CA ALA A 343 -0.10 4.81 36.36
C ALA A 343 -0.20 4.50 34.85
N LYS A 344 -0.96 5.31 34.09
CA LYS A 344 -1.08 5.16 32.63
C LYS A 344 0.23 5.50 31.91
N LEU A 345 0.96 6.52 32.37
CA LEU A 345 2.29 6.88 31.85
C LEU A 345 3.34 5.82 32.17
N ASP A 346 3.31 5.24 33.37
CA ASP A 346 4.18 4.13 33.76
C ASP A 346 3.97 2.91 32.86
N GLN A 347 2.70 2.58 32.58
CA GLN A 347 2.37 1.50 31.65
C GLN A 347 2.94 1.78 30.25
N ALA A 348 2.76 2.99 29.73
CA ALA A 348 3.26 3.38 28.40
C ALA A 348 4.80 3.37 28.32
N ALA A 349 5.47 3.81 29.38
CA ALA A 349 6.93 3.78 29.49
C ALA A 349 7.48 2.34 29.57
N ASN A 350 6.85 1.48 30.38
CA ASN A 350 7.22 0.06 30.48
C ASN A 350 7.04 -0.71 29.16
N GLN A 351 6.11 -0.27 28.31
CA GLN A 351 5.91 -0.81 26.96
C GLN A 351 6.89 -0.22 25.93
N GLY A 352 7.73 0.74 26.33
CA GLY A 352 8.68 1.44 25.45
C GLY A 352 8.00 2.41 24.48
N TYR A 353 6.75 2.78 24.71
CA TYR A 353 6.00 3.70 23.86
C TYR A 353 6.26 5.17 24.20
N VAL A 354 6.71 5.43 25.42
CA VAL A 354 7.06 6.76 25.93
C VAL A 354 8.44 6.69 26.55
N THR A 355 9.30 7.65 26.25
CA THR A 355 10.62 7.79 26.88
C THR A 355 10.50 8.40 28.28
N ASP A 356 11.50 8.19 29.15
CA ASP A 356 11.51 8.80 30.49
C ASP A 356 11.38 10.33 30.44
N ASN A 357 12.00 10.97 29.44
CA ASN A 357 11.87 12.41 29.24
C ASN A 357 10.43 12.83 28.90
N GLN A 358 9.78 12.14 27.96
CA GLN A 358 8.38 12.42 27.61
C GLN A 358 7.44 12.15 28.79
N LYS A 359 7.68 11.07 29.55
CA LYS A 359 6.95 10.76 30.77
C LYS A 359 7.04 11.91 31.77
N ASN A 360 8.25 12.41 32.03
CA ASN A 360 8.50 13.52 32.93
C ASN A 360 7.77 14.80 32.49
N GLN A 361 7.79 15.11 31.18
CA GLN A 361 7.04 16.25 30.62
C GLN A 361 5.52 16.13 30.85
N PHE A 362 4.95 14.94 30.62
CA PHE A 362 3.53 14.71 30.90
C PHE A 362 3.21 14.82 32.39
N LEU A 363 4.03 14.25 33.28
CA LEU A 363 3.85 14.36 34.73
C LEU A 363 3.89 15.83 35.18
N ALA A 364 4.90 16.59 34.75
CA ALA A 364 5.00 18.02 35.05
C ALA A 364 3.73 18.77 34.62
N TRP A 365 3.23 18.52 33.41
CA TRP A 365 2.00 19.14 32.90
C TRP A 365 0.75 18.77 33.73
N ILE A 366 0.57 17.48 34.07
CA ILE A 366 -0.58 17.01 34.87
C ILE A 366 -0.56 17.64 36.26
N TYR A 367 0.58 17.56 36.96
CA TYR A 367 0.69 18.06 38.32
C TYR A 367 0.62 19.59 38.38
N SER A 368 1.13 20.29 37.37
CA SER A 368 0.95 21.75 37.24
C SER A 368 -0.53 22.11 37.06
N SER A 369 -1.25 21.40 36.20
CA SER A 369 -2.69 21.62 35.96
C SER A 369 -3.53 21.35 37.22
N ALA A 370 -3.21 20.28 37.95
CA ALA A 370 -3.85 19.97 39.23
C ALA A 370 -3.57 21.05 40.28
N THR A 371 -2.33 21.56 40.34
CA THR A 371 -1.95 22.66 41.23
C THR A 371 -2.72 23.94 40.88
N GLU A 372 -2.82 24.29 39.61
CA GLU A 372 -3.58 25.48 39.16
C GLU A 372 -5.06 25.41 39.57
N LYS A 373 -5.68 24.23 39.47
CA LYS A 373 -7.04 24.01 39.95
C LYS A 373 -7.15 24.24 41.46
N ILE A 374 -6.23 23.69 42.25
CA ILE A 374 -6.19 23.88 43.71
C ILE A 374 -5.98 25.36 44.06
N LEU A 375 -5.10 26.06 43.35
CA LEU A 375 -4.86 27.49 43.56
C LEU A 375 -6.13 28.32 43.33
N LYS A 376 -6.88 28.02 42.26
CA LYS A 376 -8.15 28.72 41.96
C LYS A 376 -9.23 28.46 43.02
N GLU A 377 -9.28 27.25 43.56
CA GLU A 377 -10.33 26.85 44.52
C GLU A 377 -9.98 27.20 45.98
N LYS A 378 -8.70 27.12 46.36
CA LYS A 378 -8.24 27.13 47.76
C LYS A 378 -7.07 28.08 48.04
N GLY A 379 -6.55 28.78 47.03
CA GLY A 379 -5.48 29.76 47.16
C GLY A 379 -4.07 29.17 47.29
N TYR A 380 -3.08 30.06 47.43
CA TYR A 380 -1.64 29.73 47.46
C TYR A 380 -1.23 28.69 48.52
N PRO A 381 -1.70 28.76 49.79
CA PRO A 381 -1.28 27.79 50.82
C PRO A 381 -1.57 26.34 50.41
N ALA A 382 -2.76 26.11 49.86
CA ALA A 382 -3.18 24.78 49.42
C ALA A 382 -2.38 24.28 48.22
N GLY A 383 -2.04 25.16 47.26
CA GLY A 383 -1.21 24.81 46.11
C GLY A 383 0.23 24.44 46.52
N VAL A 384 0.82 25.21 47.43
CA VAL A 384 2.16 24.91 47.97
C VAL A 384 2.16 23.62 48.79
N ALA A 385 1.14 23.40 49.63
CA ALA A 385 0.99 22.16 50.38
C ALA A 385 0.84 20.94 49.45
N TYR A 386 0.08 21.08 48.37
CA TYR A 386 -0.07 20.02 47.36
C TYR A 386 1.26 19.65 46.71
N LEU A 387 2.03 20.64 46.23
CA LEU A 387 3.35 20.38 45.61
C LEU A 387 4.34 19.72 46.58
N LYS A 388 4.32 20.09 47.88
CA LYS A 388 5.16 19.46 48.92
C LYS A 388 4.80 17.99 49.19
N GLN A 389 3.58 17.57 48.87
CA GLN A 389 3.08 16.22 49.14
C GLN A 389 3.22 15.27 47.95
N LEU A 390 3.69 15.77 46.79
CA LEU A 390 3.89 14.93 45.61
C LEU A 390 4.96 13.83 45.86
N PRO A 391 4.97 12.73 45.10
CA PRO A 391 6.03 11.74 45.20
C PRO A 391 7.43 12.36 44.98
N PRO A 392 8.49 11.93 45.69
CA PRO A 392 9.82 12.54 45.58
C PRO A 392 10.34 12.65 44.16
N GLU A 393 10.14 11.63 43.34
CA GLU A 393 10.53 11.60 41.92
C GLU A 393 9.82 12.67 41.08
N VAL A 394 8.59 13.02 41.43
CA VAL A 394 7.81 14.08 40.78
C VAL A 394 8.27 15.46 41.29
N GLN A 395 8.56 15.59 42.59
CA GLN A 395 9.07 16.85 43.16
C GLN A 395 10.40 17.30 42.56
N GLN A 396 11.21 16.35 42.06
CA GLN A 396 12.49 16.66 41.41
C GLN A 396 12.35 17.11 39.95
N LEU A 397 11.13 17.15 39.39
CA LEU A 397 10.91 17.64 38.03
C LEU A 397 11.19 19.16 37.97
N PRO A 398 12.07 19.64 37.06
CA PRO A 398 12.49 21.04 37.01
C PRO A 398 11.31 22.02 36.92
N GLU A 399 10.30 21.71 36.10
CA GLU A 399 9.11 22.53 35.92
C GLU A 399 8.29 22.66 37.21
N LEU A 400 8.23 21.60 38.02
CA LEU A 400 7.50 21.62 39.29
C LEU A 400 8.30 22.29 40.41
N GLN A 401 9.63 22.21 40.38
CA GLN A 401 10.49 22.98 41.30
C GLN A 401 10.36 24.48 41.05
N GLU A 402 10.35 24.89 39.78
CA GLU A 402 10.14 26.28 39.39
C GLU A 402 8.74 26.76 39.79
N LEU A 403 7.70 25.97 39.49
CA LEU A 403 6.33 26.29 39.91
C LEU A 403 6.24 26.42 41.44
N TYR A 404 6.86 25.51 42.20
CA TYR A 404 6.92 25.58 43.65
C TYR A 404 7.61 26.87 44.13
N HIS A 405 8.73 27.24 43.53
CA HIS A 405 9.43 28.48 43.86
C HIS A 405 8.56 29.72 43.59
N GLN A 406 7.91 29.79 42.44
CA GLN A 406 7.02 30.90 42.09
C GLN A 406 5.83 31.02 43.06
N LEU A 407 5.20 29.89 43.41
CA LEU A 407 4.06 29.89 44.32
C LEU A 407 4.44 30.26 45.74
N THR A 408 5.61 29.81 46.22
CA THR A 408 6.11 30.20 47.56
C THR A 408 6.47 31.68 47.61
N GLN A 409 7.03 32.26 46.55
CA GLN A 409 7.25 33.71 46.46
C GLN A 409 5.93 34.50 46.43
N ALA A 410 4.96 34.08 45.62
CA ALA A 410 3.65 34.73 45.53
C ALA A 410 2.88 34.65 46.86
N TRP A 411 2.99 33.51 47.56
CA TRP A 411 2.42 33.35 48.89
C TRP A 411 3.10 34.28 49.91
N ALA A 412 4.43 34.30 49.94
CA ALA A 412 5.17 35.21 50.82
C ALA A 412 4.78 36.68 50.58
N ALA A 413 4.61 37.10 49.33
CA ALA A 413 4.15 38.44 49.00
C ALA A 413 2.72 38.71 49.50
N THR A 414 1.83 37.71 49.43
CA THR A 414 0.46 37.82 49.97
C THR A 414 0.48 38.03 51.49
N ILE A 415 1.31 37.27 52.21
CA ILE A 415 1.49 37.42 53.67
C ILE A 415 2.10 38.79 53.98
N HIS A 416 3.16 39.20 53.27
CA HIS A 416 3.80 40.51 53.43
C HIS A 416 2.79 41.65 53.29
N ASN A 417 1.98 41.64 52.23
CA ASN A 417 0.98 42.67 51.99
C ASN A 417 -0.08 42.72 53.10
N GLN A 418 -0.53 41.55 53.58
CA GLN A 418 -1.48 41.48 54.69
C GLN A 418 -0.86 41.99 56.00
N PHE A 419 0.38 41.59 56.29
CA PHE A 419 1.15 42.07 57.43
C PHE A 419 1.29 43.60 57.40
N ALA A 420 1.80 44.15 56.30
CA ALA A 420 2.02 45.58 56.12
C ALA A 420 0.71 46.38 56.27
N HIS A 421 -0.39 45.87 55.71
CA HIS A 421 -1.71 46.50 55.87
C HIS A 421 -2.16 46.54 57.34
N LEU A 422 -2.11 45.41 58.07
CA LEU A 422 -2.48 45.35 59.49
C LEU A 422 -1.58 46.22 60.35
N TRP A 423 -0.28 46.22 60.06
CA TRP A 423 0.72 47.01 60.76
C TRP A 423 0.44 48.51 60.63
N ASN A 424 0.21 48.98 59.40
CA ASN A 424 -0.09 50.38 59.12
C ASN A 424 -1.45 50.82 59.70
N ALA A 425 -2.38 49.89 59.91
CA ALA A 425 -3.65 50.13 60.58
C ALA A 425 -3.56 50.14 62.12
N GLY A 426 -2.35 49.99 62.71
CA GLY A 426 -2.12 49.93 64.15
C GLY A 426 -2.54 48.60 64.81
N GLN A 427 -2.86 47.57 64.02
CA GLN A 427 -3.29 46.25 64.50
C GLN A 427 -2.09 45.32 64.74
N HIS A 428 -1.14 45.75 65.58
CA HIS A 428 0.18 45.12 65.71
C HIS A 428 0.16 43.65 66.10
N GLU A 429 -0.69 43.24 67.05
CA GLU A 429 -0.81 41.84 67.47
C GLU A 429 -1.29 40.93 66.34
N GLN A 430 -2.23 41.41 65.53
CA GLN A 430 -2.75 40.65 64.38
C GLN A 430 -1.70 40.58 63.26
N ALA A 431 -0.97 41.68 63.03
CA ALA A 431 0.14 41.71 62.08
C ALA A 431 1.24 40.70 62.47
N LYS A 432 1.69 40.70 63.73
CA LYS A 432 2.65 39.72 64.26
C LYS A 432 2.16 38.29 64.07
N LYS A 433 0.88 38.02 64.38
CA LYS A 433 0.28 36.70 64.20
C LYS A 433 0.32 36.23 62.74
N VAL A 434 -0.10 37.08 61.79
CA VAL A 434 -0.06 36.77 60.35
C VAL A 434 1.38 36.49 59.89
N LEU A 435 2.34 37.29 60.33
CA LEU A 435 3.74 37.11 59.97
C LEU A 435 4.31 35.80 60.56
N GLN A 436 3.99 35.48 61.80
CA GLN A 436 4.44 34.23 62.45
C GLN A 436 3.82 33.00 61.79
N GLU A 437 2.53 33.02 61.48
CA GLU A 437 1.86 31.96 60.72
C GLU A 437 2.52 31.79 59.35
N GLY A 438 2.79 32.90 58.65
CA GLY A 438 3.49 32.88 57.37
C GLY A 438 4.93 32.33 57.44
N LEU A 439 5.68 32.66 58.48
CA LEU A 439 7.03 32.10 58.71
C LEU A 439 7.02 30.64 59.12
N ASN A 440 5.97 30.17 59.82
CA ASN A 440 5.81 28.75 60.10
C ASN A 440 5.57 27.96 58.81
N ASP A 441 4.82 28.54 57.86
CA ASP A 441 4.50 27.91 56.59
C ASP A 441 5.65 28.01 55.56
N LEU A 442 6.38 29.14 55.56
CA LEU A 442 7.46 29.50 54.65
C LEU A 442 8.72 29.95 55.41
N PRO A 443 9.37 29.06 56.19
CA PRO A 443 10.47 29.43 57.09
C PRO A 443 11.71 29.96 56.37
N THR A 444 11.86 29.66 55.08
CA THR A 444 12.99 30.07 54.24
C THR A 444 12.72 31.38 53.46
N SER A 445 11.56 32.01 53.63
CA SER A 445 11.22 33.24 52.91
C SER A 445 12.05 34.43 53.39
N GLN A 446 12.96 34.91 52.53
CA GLN A 446 13.78 36.10 52.84
C GLN A 446 12.93 37.36 53.06
N LEU A 447 11.81 37.49 52.35
CA LEU A 447 10.87 38.61 52.49
C LEU A 447 10.26 38.64 53.90
N LEU A 448 9.71 37.51 54.35
CA LEU A 448 9.07 37.43 55.67
C LEU A 448 10.10 37.51 56.81
N GLN A 449 11.29 36.94 56.62
CA GLN A 449 12.40 37.11 57.56
C GLN A 449 12.86 38.58 57.66
N HIS A 450 12.76 39.34 56.56
CA HIS A 450 13.04 40.77 56.58
C HIS A 450 11.96 41.52 57.37
N ASP A 451 10.69 41.25 57.12
CA ASP A 451 9.58 41.84 57.88
C ASP A 451 9.70 41.58 59.38
N GLN A 452 10.12 40.36 59.77
CA GLN A 452 10.31 39.99 61.17
C GLN A 452 11.38 40.82 61.86
N ARG A 453 12.48 41.11 61.17
CA ARG A 453 13.57 41.95 61.70
C ARG A 453 13.18 43.42 61.86
N GLN A 454 12.12 43.88 61.21
CA GLN A 454 11.63 45.26 61.35
C GLN A 454 10.69 45.43 62.54
N LEU A 455 10.27 44.35 63.20
CA LEU A 455 9.46 44.44 64.41
C LEU A 455 10.31 45.04 65.55
N PRO A 456 9.81 46.04 66.30
CA PRO A 456 10.50 46.55 67.48
C PRO A 456 10.63 45.44 68.53
N GLU A 457 11.82 45.32 69.13
CA GLU A 457 12.02 44.48 70.32
C GLU A 457 11.13 45.03 71.45
N GLU A 458 10.31 44.16 72.05
CA GLU A 458 9.41 44.51 73.16
C GLU A 458 10.15 44.84 74.45
#